data_AF-A0A383U2X9-F1
#
_entry.id   AF-A0A383U2X9-F1
#
_cell.length_a   1.000
_cell.length_b   1.000
_cell.length_c   1.000
_cell.angle_alpha   90.00
_cell.angle_beta   90.00
_cell.angle_gamma   90.00
#
_symmetry.space_group_name_H-M   'P 1'
#
loop_
_entity.id
_entity.type
_entity.pdbx_description
1 polymer ?
#
loop_
_entity_poly.entity_id
_entity_poly.type
_entity_poly.pdbx_seq_one_letter_code
_entity_poly.pdbx_strand_id
1 'polypeptide(L)'
;MLIFGKRTDIDFHIPAAKALDASLSQARELLSNLVDDGESYIGLKDDECTVKFTAVKNYLFFIEVPLEEKFGAKEAYFSRTKTYNLLVELFEGKKINDISGLVFKSYL
;
A
#
# COMPACT_ATOMS: atom_id res chain seq x y z
N MET A 1 5.22 2.97 -44.82
CA MET A 1 5.67 4.11 -43.98
C MET A 1 5.57 3.65 -42.53
N LEU A 2 6.67 3.18 -41.95
CA LEU A 2 6.72 2.68 -40.58
C LEU A 2 6.98 3.86 -39.64
N ILE A 3 5.99 4.23 -38.85
CA ILE A 3 6.15 5.22 -37.79
C ILE A 3 6.81 4.49 -36.61
N PHE A 4 8.14 4.54 -36.54
CA PHE A 4 8.87 4.17 -35.33
C PHE A 4 8.60 5.25 -34.28
N GLY A 5 7.71 4.93 -33.33
CA GLY A 5 7.55 5.70 -32.10
C GLY A 5 8.86 5.69 -31.33
N LYS A 6 9.58 6.80 -31.37
CA LYS A 6 10.78 7.07 -30.56
C LYS A 6 10.40 6.86 -29.10
N ARG A 7 10.90 5.80 -28.45
CA ARG A 7 10.98 5.75 -26.99
C ARG A 7 11.93 6.87 -26.58
N THR A 8 11.39 7.95 -26.07
CA THR A 8 12.17 8.89 -25.29
C THR A 8 12.34 8.25 -23.92
N ASP A 9 13.41 7.48 -23.75
CA ASP A 9 13.96 7.13 -22.43
C ASP A 9 14.47 8.44 -21.80
N ILE A 10 13.53 9.28 -21.37
CA ILE A 10 13.83 10.41 -20.50
C ILE A 10 13.98 9.76 -19.14
N ASP A 11 15.21 9.66 -18.68
CA ASP A 11 15.55 9.40 -17.28
C ASP A 11 14.95 10.55 -16.46
N PHE A 12 13.66 10.45 -16.16
CA PHE A 12 13.02 11.30 -15.18
C PHE A 12 13.58 10.86 -13.83
N HIS A 13 14.73 11.43 -13.46
CA HIS A 13 15.17 11.49 -12.07
C HIS A 13 14.15 12.34 -11.31
N ILE A 14 13.02 11.72 -10.97
CA ILE A 14 12.08 12.27 -10.01
C ILE A 14 12.82 12.25 -8.67
N PRO A 15 13.05 13.41 -8.05
CA PRO A 15 13.63 13.44 -6.71
C PRO A 15 12.83 12.53 -5.79
N ALA A 16 13.49 11.68 -5.00
CA ALA A 16 12.83 10.67 -4.17
C ALA A 16 11.69 11.24 -3.29
N ALA A 17 11.87 12.47 -2.77
CA ALA A 17 10.83 13.18 -2.02
C ALA A 17 9.56 13.46 -2.86
N LYS A 18 9.70 13.84 -4.13
CA LYS A 18 8.56 14.05 -5.04
C LYS A 18 7.89 12.73 -5.44
N ALA A 19 8.65 11.63 -5.53
CA ALA A 19 8.09 10.31 -5.80
C ALA A 19 7.23 9.83 -4.62
N LEU A 20 7.68 10.07 -3.39
CA LEU A 20 6.95 9.78 -2.16
C LEU A 20 5.60 10.52 -2.10
N ASP A 21 5.61 11.84 -2.32
CA ASP A 21 4.40 12.67 -2.31
C ASP A 21 3.38 12.22 -3.37
N ALA A 22 3.86 11.88 -4.57
CA ALA A 22 3.01 11.40 -5.64
C ALA A 22 2.37 10.05 -5.30
N SER A 23 3.14 9.10 -4.76
CA SER A 23 2.63 7.80 -4.32
C SER A 23 1.61 7.93 -3.19
N LEU A 24 1.84 8.83 -2.23
CA LEU A 24 0.90 9.11 -1.14
C LEU A 24 -0.39 9.77 -1.65
N SER A 25 -0.28 10.68 -2.62
CA SER A 25 -1.46 11.29 -3.25
C SER A 25 -2.30 10.23 -3.97
N GLN A 26 -1.67 9.33 -4.72
CA GLN A 26 -2.36 8.22 -5.39
C GLN A 26 -3.02 7.27 -4.39
N ALA A 27 -2.30 6.91 -3.32
CA ALA A 27 -2.85 6.10 -2.23
C ALA A 27 -4.09 6.74 -1.60
N ARG A 28 -4.08 8.06 -1.38
CA ARG A 28 -5.22 8.80 -0.85
C ARG A 28 -6.42 8.77 -1.79
N GLU A 29 -6.19 8.92 -3.09
CA GLU A 29 -7.22 8.87 -4.12
C GLU A 29 -7.85 7.47 -4.19
N LEU A 30 -7.01 6.42 -4.19
CA LEU A 30 -7.46 5.03 -4.15
C LEU A 30 -8.35 4.75 -2.94
N LEU A 31 -7.93 5.14 -1.73
CA LEU A 31 -8.74 4.97 -0.52
C LEU A 31 -10.05 5.75 -0.53
N SER A 32 -10.14 6.83 -1.30
CA SER A 32 -11.35 7.65 -1.41
C SER A 32 -12.35 7.07 -2.41
N ASN A 33 -11.85 6.37 -3.42
CA ASN A 33 -12.63 5.83 -4.53
C ASN A 33 -12.85 4.31 -4.45
N LEU A 34 -12.29 3.64 -3.44
CA LEU A 34 -12.49 2.20 -3.24
C LEU A 34 -13.97 1.93 -2.96
N VAL A 35 -14.60 1.13 -3.82
CA VAL A 35 -15.97 0.66 -3.62
C VAL A 35 -16.04 -0.25 -2.39
N ASP A 36 -17.22 -0.33 -1.76
CA ASP A 36 -17.45 -1.29 -0.68
C ASP A 36 -17.16 -2.73 -1.19
N ASP A 37 -16.52 -3.53 -0.35
CA ASP A 37 -15.94 -4.85 -0.64
C ASP A 37 -14.83 -4.87 -1.72
N GLY A 38 -14.39 -3.70 -2.17
CA GLY A 38 -13.27 -3.54 -3.10
C GLY A 38 -11.93 -3.80 -2.43
N GLU A 39 -11.02 -4.44 -3.17
CA GLU A 39 -9.67 -4.76 -2.72
C GLU A 39 -8.63 -3.93 -3.47
N SER A 40 -7.59 -3.51 -2.77
CA SER A 40 -6.42 -2.84 -3.34
C SER A 40 -5.14 -3.37 -2.70
N TYR A 41 -4.05 -3.26 -3.44
CA TYR A 41 -2.75 -3.83 -3.05
C TYR A 41 -1.66 -2.79 -3.23
N ILE A 42 -0.77 -2.71 -2.26
CA ILE A 42 0.43 -1.87 -2.33
C ILE A 42 1.63 -2.77 -2.05
N GLY A 43 2.51 -2.88 -3.04
CA GLY A 43 3.80 -3.56 -2.89
C GLY A 43 4.83 -2.63 -2.26
N LEU A 44 5.50 -3.08 -1.21
CA LEU A 44 6.62 -2.40 -0.59
C LEU A 44 7.91 -3.01 -1.14
N LYS A 45 8.75 -2.17 -1.74
CA LYS A 45 9.97 -2.61 -2.44
C LYS A 45 10.99 -3.26 -1.50
N ASP A 46 11.09 -2.79 -0.26
CA ASP A 46 12.18 -3.17 0.64
C ASP A 46 11.87 -4.42 1.48
N ASP A 47 10.60 -4.70 1.76
CA ASP A 47 10.19 -5.84 2.61
C ASP A 47 9.66 -7.04 1.79
N GLU A 48 9.75 -6.98 0.44
CA GLU A 48 9.09 -7.94 -0.48
C GLU A 48 7.63 -8.25 -0.11
N CYS A 49 6.98 -7.28 0.52
CA CYS A 49 5.70 -7.47 1.18
C CYS A 49 4.62 -6.71 0.44
N THR A 50 3.46 -7.35 0.26
CA THR A 50 2.29 -6.72 -0.34
C THR A 50 1.27 -6.45 0.75
N VAL A 51 0.91 -5.19 0.98
CA VAL A 51 -0.18 -4.86 1.88
C VAL A 51 -1.49 -4.86 1.10
N LYS A 52 -2.44 -5.68 1.56
CA LYS A 52 -3.81 -5.74 1.04
C LYS A 52 -4.72 -4.87 1.89
N PHE A 53 -5.58 -4.10 1.24
CA PHE A 53 -6.61 -3.28 1.85
C PHE A 53 -7.95 -3.65 1.24
N THR A 54 -8.92 -4.01 2.07
CA THR A 54 -10.30 -4.26 1.65
C THR A 54 -11.20 -3.20 2.28
N ALA A 55 -11.94 -2.45 1.46
CA ALA A 55 -12.98 -1.56 1.97
C ALA A 55 -14.12 -2.42 2.51
N VAL A 56 -14.39 -2.34 3.80
CA VAL A 56 -15.54 -3.04 4.43
C VAL A 56 -16.77 -2.14 4.39
N LYS A 57 -16.53 -0.85 4.60
CA LYS A 57 -17.47 0.26 4.44
C LYS A 57 -16.68 1.49 4.05
N ASN A 58 -17.34 2.50 3.50
CA ASN A 58 -16.75 3.83 3.22
C ASN A 58 -15.76 4.38 4.28
N TYR A 59 -15.93 4.07 5.57
CA TYR A 59 -15.07 4.57 6.65
C TYR A 59 -14.14 3.53 7.29
N LEU A 60 -14.26 2.24 6.93
CA LEU A 60 -13.58 1.13 7.60
C LEU A 60 -12.89 0.23 6.57
N PHE A 61 -11.61 -0.03 6.81
CA PHE A 61 -10.76 -0.85 5.96
C PHE A 61 -10.24 -2.02 6.77
N PHE A 62 -10.33 -3.21 6.20
CA PHE A 62 -9.60 -4.37 6.64
C PHE A 62 -8.22 -4.35 5.97
N ILE A 63 -7.17 -4.48 6.76
CA ILE A 63 -5.79 -4.52 6.28
C ILE A 63 -5.23 -5.89 6.58
N GLU A 64 -4.62 -6.49 5.57
CA GLU A 64 -3.96 -7.77 5.65
C GLU A 64 -2.55 -7.66 5.07
N VAL A 65 -1.57 -8.12 5.84
CA VAL A 65 -0.18 -8.17 5.44
C VAL A 65 0.29 -9.63 5.55
N PRO A 66 0.42 -10.35 4.43
CA PRO A 66 0.91 -11.72 4.44
C PRO A 66 2.38 -11.74 4.88
N LEU A 67 2.69 -12.66 5.80
CA LEU A 67 4.03 -12.93 6.30
C LEU A 67 4.39 -14.38 5.95
N GLU A 68 4.98 -14.56 4.77
CA GLU A 68 5.27 -15.89 4.20
C GLU A 68 6.13 -16.75 5.14
N GLU A 69 7.17 -16.17 5.74
CA GLU A 69 8.07 -16.89 6.67
C GLU A 69 7.35 -17.49 7.88
N LYS A 70 6.20 -16.93 8.26
CA LYS A 70 5.47 -17.30 9.49
C LYS A 70 4.17 -18.05 9.22
N PHE A 71 3.86 -18.39 7.96
CA PHE A 71 2.60 -19.03 7.57
C PHE A 71 1.38 -18.33 8.18
N GLY A 72 1.34 -17.00 8.08
CA GLY A 72 0.28 -16.19 8.65
C GLY A 72 0.20 -14.80 8.03
N ALA A 73 -0.68 -13.98 8.59
CA ALA A 73 -0.77 -12.56 8.24
C ALA A 73 -0.85 -11.69 9.48
N LYS A 74 -0.43 -10.44 9.31
CA LYS A 74 -0.78 -9.35 10.22
C LYS A 74 -2.05 -8.69 9.72
N GLU A 75 -3.07 -8.69 10.57
CA GLU A 75 -4.40 -8.21 10.21
C GLU A 75 -4.88 -7.13 11.18
N ALA A 76 -5.66 -6.17 10.68
CA ALA A 76 -6.36 -5.20 11.51
C ALA A 76 -7.52 -4.53 10.78
N TYR A 77 -8.44 -3.96 11.56
CA TYR A 77 -9.44 -3.02 11.07
C TYR A 77 -9.03 -1.60 11.43
N PHE A 78 -8.96 -0.74 10.43
CA PHE A 78 -8.61 0.65 10.59
C PHE A 78 -9.64 1.58 9.95
N SER A 79 -9.80 2.77 10.53
CA SER A 79 -10.56 3.83 9.87
C SER A 79 -9.79 4.34 8.65
N ARG A 80 -10.48 4.97 7.70
CA ARG A 80 -9.84 5.60 6.52
C ARG A 80 -8.60 6.43 6.87
N THR A 81 -8.70 7.28 7.89
CA THR A 81 -7.58 8.12 8.36
C THR A 81 -6.41 7.30 8.89
N LYS A 82 -6.70 6.25 9.68
CA LYS A 82 -5.65 5.36 10.20
C LYS A 82 -4.99 4.56 9.07
N THR A 83 -5.75 4.11 8.08
CA THR A 83 -5.23 3.43 6.89
C THR A 83 -4.29 4.34 6.10
N TYR A 84 -4.67 5.60 5.89
CA TYR A 84 -3.79 6.56 5.22
C TYR A 84 -2.51 6.82 6.01
N ASN A 85 -2.60 7.02 7.32
CA ASN A 85 -1.42 7.22 8.16
C ASN A 85 -0.50 5.99 8.16
N LEU A 86 -1.07 4.79 8.16
CA LEU A 86 -0.32 3.54 8.04
C LEU A 86 0.45 3.49 6.71
N LEU A 87 -0.16 3.92 5.61
CA LEU A 87 0.53 4.03 4.33
C LEU A 87 1.68 5.03 4.38
N VAL A 88 1.47 6.22 4.97
CA VAL A 88 2.54 7.20 5.18
C VAL A 88 3.71 6.57 5.94
N GLU A 89 3.44 5.92 7.07
CA GLU A 89 4.48 5.25 7.87
C GLU A 89 5.25 4.18 7.06
N LEU A 90 4.55 3.39 6.24
CA LEU A 90 5.17 2.37 5.39
C LEU A 90 6.04 2.97 4.29
N PHE A 91 5.53 3.99 3.61
CA PHE A 91 6.26 4.70 2.57
C PHE A 91 7.47 5.47 3.12
N GLU A 92 7.44 5.87 4.40
CA GLU A 92 8.58 6.44 5.14
C GLU A 92 9.58 5.37 5.65
N GLY A 93 9.33 4.09 5.39
CA GLY A 93 10.23 2.98 5.70
C GLY A 93 10.04 2.37 7.09
N LYS A 94 8.92 2.63 7.77
CA LYS A 94 8.58 1.93 9.02
C LYS A 94 8.28 0.47 8.72
N LYS A 95 8.90 -0.43 9.49
CA LYS A 95 8.67 -1.87 9.31
C LYS A 95 7.25 -2.25 9.74
N ILE A 96 6.66 -3.20 9.01
CA ILE A 96 5.35 -3.81 9.34
C ILE A 96 5.28 -4.31 10.79
N ASN A 97 6.42 -4.76 11.34
CA ASN A 97 6.48 -5.24 12.71
C ASN A 97 6.23 -4.17 13.77
N ASP A 98 6.52 -2.91 13.45
CA ASP A 98 6.47 -1.76 14.36
C ASP A 98 5.15 -0.98 14.26
N ILE A 99 4.26 -1.40 13.37
CA ILE A 99 2.95 -0.76 13.17
C ILE A 99 1.99 -1.25 14.25
N SER A 100 1.52 -0.29 15.04
CA SER A 100 0.59 -0.55 16.14
C SER A 100 -0.81 -0.93 15.64
N GLY A 101 -1.38 -1.97 16.25
CA GLY A 101 -2.75 -2.42 15.96
C GLY A 101 -2.83 -3.59 14.96
N LEU A 102 -1.76 -3.91 14.25
CA LEU A 102 -1.67 -5.14 13.47
C LEU A 102 -1.47 -6.35 14.38
N VAL A 103 -2.42 -7.28 14.34
CA VAL A 103 -2.38 -8.53 15.12
C VAL A 103 -1.96 -9.66 14.20
N PHE A 104 -0.98 -10.45 14.63
CA PHE A 104 -0.59 -11.64 13.89
C PHE A 104 -1.65 -12.74 14.04
N LYS A 105 -2.04 -13.34 12.90
CA LYS A 105 -2.84 -14.54 12.82
C LYS A 105 -2.10 -15.61 12.03
N SER A 106 -1.98 -16.78 12.65
CA SER A 106 -1.54 -18.00 12.00
C SER A 106 -2.64 -18.53 11.09
N TYR A 107 -2.27 -19.08 9.93
CA TYR A 107 -3.21 -19.85 9.09
C TYR A 107 -3.37 -21.32 9.54
N LEU A 108 -2.56 -21.74 10.52
CA LEU A 108 -2.57 -23.05 11.19
C LEU A 108 -3.24 -22.99 12.57
#